data_AF-A0A7K8ZK97-F1
#
_entry.id   AF-A0A7K8ZK97-F1
#
_cell.length_a   1.000
_cell.length_b   1.000
_cell.length_c   1.000
_cell.angle_alpha   90.00
_cell.angle_beta   90.00
_cell.angle_gamma   90.00
#
_symmetry.space_group_name_H-M   'P 1'
#
loop_
_entity.id
_entity.type
_entity.pdbx_description
1 polymer ?
#
loop_
_entity_poly.entity_id
_entity_poly.type
_entity_poly.pdbx_seq_one_letter_code
_entity_poly.pdbx_strand_id
1 'polypeptide(L)'
;LIGGSDNKLIYRHYATLYFVFCVDSSESELGILDLIQVFVETLDKCFENVCELDLIFHVDKVHNILAEMVMGGMVLETNMNEIVTQIDAQNKLEKSE
;
A
#
# COMPACT_ATOMS: atom_id res chain seq x y z
N LEU A 1 -12.85 28.68 9.40
CA LEU A 1 -13.73 27.49 9.35
C LEU A 1 -14.32 27.40 7.94
N ILE A 2 -13.65 26.63 7.09
CA ILE A 2 -14.10 26.24 5.75
C ILE A 2 -14.21 24.71 5.90
N GLY A 3 -15.36 24.06 6.04
CA GLY A 3 -16.56 24.19 5.23
C GLY A 3 -16.67 22.93 4.35
N GLY A 4 -16.72 21.75 4.98
CA GLY A 4 -16.95 20.44 4.34
C GLY A 4 -15.69 19.76 3.80
N SER A 5 -14.97 19.03 4.63
CA SER A 5 -13.99 18.04 4.17
C SER A 5 -14.75 16.88 3.53
N ASP A 6 -15.08 16.99 2.25
CA ASP A 6 -15.68 15.89 1.47
C ASP A 6 -14.60 14.83 1.20
N ASN A 7 -14.10 14.22 2.27
CA ASN A 7 -13.25 13.04 2.21
C ASN A 7 -14.14 11.81 2.28
N LYS A 8 -13.77 10.78 1.53
CA LYS A 8 -14.41 9.46 1.57
C LYS A 8 -13.44 8.41 2.06
N LEU A 9 -13.97 7.47 2.82
CA LEU A 9 -13.25 6.26 3.22
C LEU A 9 -13.61 5.14 2.25
N ILE A 10 -12.60 4.62 1.57
CA ILE A 10 -12.72 3.47 0.70
C ILE A 10 -11.97 2.34 1.37
N TYR A 11 -12.62 1.20 1.54
CA TYR A 11 -12.03 0.08 2.23
C TYR A 11 -12.37 -1.25 1.57
N ARG A 12 -11.51 -2.24 1.80
CA ARG A 12 -11.74 -3.62 1.40
C ARG A 12 -11.26 -4.56 2.48
N HIS A 13 -12.02 -5.64 2.68
CA HIS A 13 -11.76 -6.65 3.68
C HIS A 13 -11.04 -7.85 3.04
N TYR A 14 -9.88 -8.23 3.58
CA TYR A 14 -9.11 -9.41 3.18
C TYR A 14 -8.85 -10.28 4.40
N ALA A 15 -9.37 -11.51 4.39
CA ALA A 15 -9.32 -12.45 5.51
C ALA A 15 -9.82 -11.85 6.83
N THR A 16 -8.91 -11.38 7.68
CA THR A 16 -9.13 -10.80 9.02
C THR A 16 -8.81 -9.30 9.07
N LEU A 17 -8.35 -8.71 7.97
CA LEU A 17 -7.82 -7.36 7.89
C LEU A 17 -8.72 -6.43 7.06
N TYR A 18 -8.83 -5.18 7.51
CA TYR A 18 -9.42 -4.10 6.73
C TYR A 18 -8.34 -3.17 6.22
N PHE A 19 -8.27 -3.00 4.90
CA PHE A 19 -7.42 -2.02 4.25
C PHE A 19 -8.28 -0.79 3.93
N VAL A 20 -7.90 0.37 4.45
CA VAL A 20 -8.72 1.59 4.41
C VAL A 20 -7.88 2.75 3.87
N PHE A 21 -8.39 3.43 2.85
CA PHE A 21 -7.84 4.66 2.28
C PHE A 21 -8.81 5.80 2.52
N CYS A 22 -8.30 6.93 3.00
CA CYS A 22 -9.03 8.19 3.08
C CYS A 22 -8.61 9.06 1.90
N VAL A 23 -9.56 9.42 1.04
CA VAL A 23 -9.29 10.15 -0.20
C VAL A 23 -10.27 11.31 -0.36
N ASP A 24 -9.93 12.27 -1.22
CA ASP A 24 -10.89 13.32 -1.59
C ASP A 24 -12.07 12.71 -2.36
N SER A 25 -13.25 13.30 -2.20
CA SER A 25 -14.46 13.02 -2.97
C SER A 25 -14.25 12.97 -4.47
N SER A 26 -13.29 13.74 -5.01
CA SER A 26 -12.97 13.81 -6.43
C SER A 26 -12.35 12.53 -7.00
N GLU A 27 -11.77 11.67 -6.16
CA GLU A 27 -11.10 10.45 -6.62
C GLU A 27 -12.07 9.39 -7.15
N SER A 28 -11.61 8.48 -8.00
CA SER A 28 -12.46 7.38 -8.45
C SER A 28 -12.52 6.27 -7.39
N GLU A 29 -13.73 5.87 -6.96
CA GLU A 29 -13.87 4.79 -5.97
C GLU A 29 -13.28 3.47 -6.47
N LEU A 30 -13.55 3.12 -7.74
CA LEU A 30 -12.99 1.93 -8.36
C LEU A 30 -11.47 2.01 -8.48
N GLY A 31 -10.92 3.20 -8.79
CA GLY A 31 -9.47 3.39 -8.86
C GLY A 31 -8.76 3.15 -7.52
N ILE A 32 -9.34 3.62 -6.41
CA ILE A 32 -8.79 3.37 -5.08
C ILE A 32 -8.99 1.91 -4.65
N LEU A 33 -10.11 1.28 -5.02
CA LEU A 33 -10.31 -0.15 -4.79
C LEU A 33 -9.30 -1.02 -5.55
N ASP A 34 -8.92 -0.63 -6.78
CA ASP A 34 -7.87 -1.29 -7.55
C ASP A 34 -6.49 -1.01 -6.94
N LEU A 35 -6.23 0.20 -6.44
CA LEU A 35 -4.99 0.51 -5.71
C LEU A 35 -4.84 -0.36 -4.46
N ILE A 36 -5.92 -0.54 -3.69
CA ILE A 36 -5.94 -1.46 -2.53
C ILE A 36 -5.63 -2.89 -2.99
N GLN A 37 -6.18 -3.35 -4.11
CA GLN A 37 -5.88 -4.68 -4.66
C GLN A 37 -4.39 -4.82 -4.97
N VAL A 38 -3.83 -3.89 -5.72
CA VAL A 38 -2.39 -3.90 -6.09
C VAL A 38 -1.53 -3.88 -4.84
N PHE A 39 -1.90 -3.12 -3.81
CA PHE A 39 -1.13 -3.07 -2.56
C PHE A 39 -1.14 -4.42 -1.84
N VAL A 40 -2.31 -5.05 -1.69
CA VAL A 40 -2.42 -6.36 -1.04
C VAL A 40 -1.70 -7.46 -1.82
N GLU A 41 -1.82 -7.48 -3.15
CA GLU A 41 -1.09 -8.44 -4.00
C GLU A 41 0.43 -8.23 -3.94
N THR A 42 0.88 -6.98 -3.86
CA THR A 42 2.30 -6.65 -3.69
C THR A 42 2.82 -7.13 -2.34
N LEU A 43 2.04 -6.93 -1.26
CA LEU A 43 2.37 -7.47 0.06
C LEU A 43 2.47 -8.99 0.01
N ASP A 44 1.49 -9.69 -0.56
CA ASP A 44 1.49 -11.15 -0.68
C ASP A 44 2.73 -11.68 -1.41
N LYS A 45 3.12 -11.01 -2.50
CA LYS A 45 4.32 -11.35 -3.27
C LYS A 45 5.62 -11.04 -2.52
N CYS A 46 5.70 -9.91 -1.80
CA CYS A 46 6.89 -9.53 -1.04
C CYS A 46 7.11 -10.39 0.22
N PHE A 47 6.05 -10.98 0.79
CA PHE A 47 6.12 -11.82 1.99
C PHE A 47 5.96 -13.33 1.72
N GLU A 48 5.73 -13.73 0.45
CA GLU A 48 5.56 -15.14 0.04
C GLU A 48 4.43 -15.86 0.80
N ASN A 49 3.18 -15.43 0.58
CA ASN A 49 1.95 -15.80 1.33
C ASN A 49 1.81 -15.02 2.65
N VAL A 50 1.48 -13.74 2.52
CA VAL A 50 1.44 -12.82 3.67
C VAL A 50 0.36 -13.20 4.68
N CYS A 51 0.67 -13.10 5.97
CA CYS A 51 -0.31 -13.16 7.04
C CYS A 51 -0.31 -11.88 7.88
N GLU A 52 -1.36 -11.70 8.68
CA GLU A 52 -1.52 -10.53 9.56
C GLU A 52 -0.37 -10.33 10.54
N LEU A 53 0.26 -11.41 11.02
CA LEU A 53 1.42 -11.34 11.90
C LEU A 53 2.64 -10.76 11.17
N ASP A 54 2.83 -11.08 9.90
CA ASP A 54 3.95 -10.54 9.12
C ASP A 54 3.87 -9.01 9.03
N LEU A 55 2.65 -8.49 8.83
CA LEU A 55 2.42 -7.04 8.79
C LEU A 55 2.70 -6.37 10.14
N ILE A 56 2.38 -7.05 11.25
CA ILE A 56 2.62 -6.55 12.61
C ILE A 56 4.11 -6.55 12.95
N PHE A 57 4.83 -7.62 12.61
CA PHE A 57 6.25 -7.77 12.94
C PHE A 57 7.19 -7.04 11.97
N HIS A 58 6.75 -6.76 10.75
CA HIS A 58 7.55 -6.12 9.70
C HIS A 58 6.91 -4.84 9.17
N VAL A 59 6.41 -4.00 10.07
CA VAL A 59 5.74 -2.74 9.73
C VAL A 59 6.62 -1.81 8.88
N ASP A 60 7.93 -1.79 9.11
CA ASP A 60 8.88 -0.98 8.34
C ASP A 60 8.89 -1.40 6.86
N LYS A 61 8.90 -2.71 6.59
CA LYS A 61 8.84 -3.25 5.22
C LYS A 61 7.51 -2.91 4.55
N VAL A 62 6.39 -2.96 5.30
CA VAL A 62 5.07 -2.56 4.80
C VAL A 62 5.06 -1.07 4.42
N HIS A 63 5.65 -0.21 5.25
CA HIS A 63 5.79 1.22 4.95
C HIS A 63 6.65 1.48 3.73
N ASN A 64 7.78 0.77 3.56
CA ASN A 64 8.62 0.89 2.39
C ASN A 64 7.86 0.50 1.10
N ILE A 65 7.12 -0.61 1.13
CA ILE A 65 6.26 -1.02 0.00
C ILE A 65 5.21 0.05 -0.32
N LEU A 66 4.54 0.60 0.71
CA LEU A 66 3.55 1.65 0.51
C LEU A 66 4.19 2.93 -0.04
N ALA A 67 5.40 3.28 0.36
CA ALA A 67 6.12 4.46 -0.10
C ALA A 67 6.50 4.37 -1.59
N GLU A 68 6.81 3.18 -2.10
CA GLU A 68 7.02 2.97 -3.55
C GLU A 68 5.72 3.19 -4.34
N MET A 69 4.56 2.87 -3.75
CA MET A 69 3.26 3.01 -4.41
C MET A 69 2.67 4.42 -4.31
N VAL A 70 2.77 5.06 -3.14
CA VAL A 70 2.10 6.32 -2.83
C VAL A 70 3.03 7.21 -2.02
N MET A 71 3.28 8.42 -2.52
CA MET A 71 3.96 9.47 -1.75
C MET A 71 3.29 10.82 -1.91
N GLY A 72 3.23 11.58 -0.81
CA GLY A 72 2.62 12.91 -0.81
C GLY A 72 1.13 12.91 -1.22
N GLY A 73 0.44 11.79 -1.06
CA GLY A 73 -0.96 11.62 -1.48
C GLY A 73 -1.14 11.33 -2.98
N MET A 74 -0.06 11.16 -3.74
CA MET A 74 -0.11 10.79 -5.16
C MET A 74 0.30 9.33 -5.35
N VAL A 75 -0.38 8.64 -6.25
CA VAL A 75 0.04 7.31 -6.71
C VAL A 75 1.22 7.47 -7.66
N LEU A 76 2.33 6.80 -7.34
CA LEU A 76 3.57 6.85 -8.12
C LEU A 76 3.69 5.64 -9.03
N GLU A 77 3.49 4.44 -8.48
CA GLU A 77 3.67 3.18 -9.18
C GLU A 77 2.54 2.19 -8.84
N THR A 78 2.10 1.47 -9.86
CA THR A 78 1.08 0.40 -9.76
C THR A 78 1.53 -0.91 -10.38
N ASN A 79 2.67 -0.92 -11.06
CA ASN A 79 3.29 -2.14 -11.58
C ASN A 79 3.99 -2.90 -10.44
N MET A 80 3.34 -3.96 -9.97
CA MET A 80 3.84 -4.83 -8.91
C MET A 80 5.27 -5.35 -9.16
N ASN A 81 5.64 -5.63 -10.41
CA ASN A 81 6.98 -6.15 -10.71
C ASN A 81 8.07 -5.09 -10.48
N GLU A 82 7.78 -3.83 -10.78
CA GLU A 82 8.70 -2.73 -10.56
C GLU A 82 8.84 -2.44 -9.07
N ILE A 83 7.72 -2.39 -8.34
CA ILE A 83 7.70 -2.21 -6.87
C ILE A 83 8.52 -3.30 -6.17
N VAL A 84 8.25 -4.58 -6.47
CA VAL A 84 9.00 -5.70 -5.86
C VAL A 84 10.49 -5.61 -6.17
N THR A 85 10.86 -5.22 -7.41
CA THR A 85 12.26 -5.08 -7.80
C THR A 85 12.97 -3.98 -7.00
N GLN A 86 12.32 -2.84 -6.76
CA GLN A 86 12.89 -1.75 -5.97
C GLN A 86 13.02 -2.13 -4.50
N ILE A 87 12.00 -2.77 -3.93
CA ILE A 87 12.03 -3.26 -2.55
C ILE A 87 13.14 -4.29 -2.34
N ASP A 88 13.35 -5.21 -3.29
CA ASP A 88 14.46 -6.16 -3.23
C ASP A 88 15.83 -5.49 -3.34
N ALA A 89 15.94 -4.41 -4.12
CA ALA A 89 17.17 -3.62 -4.20
C ALA A 89 17.45 -2.91 -2.87
N GLN A 90 16.44 -2.30 -2.25
CA GLN A 90 16.55 -1.65 -0.93
C GLN A 90 16.97 -2.66 0.15
N ASN A 91 16.31 -3.82 0.21
CA ASN A 91 16.63 -4.89 1.16
C ASN A 91 18.08 -5.41 1.02
N LYS A 92 18.66 -5.35 -0.19
CA LYS A 92 20.07 -5.74 -0.41
C LYS A 92 21.05 -4.69 0.10
N LEU A 93 20.71 -3.41 -0.03
CA LEU A 93 21.53 -2.31 0.46
C LEU A 93 21.57 -2.29 1.98
N GLU A 94 20.41 -2.42 2.65
CA GLU A 94 20.33 -2.50 4.11
C GLU A 94 21.14 -3.65 4.70
N LYS A 95 21.21 -4.80 4.01
CA LYS A 95 22.02 -5.95 4.45
C LYS A 95 23.52 -5.78 4.23
N SER A 96 23.92 -4.80 3.42
CA SER A 96 25.32 -4.53 3.10
C SER A 96 25.96 -3.48 4.02
N GLU A 97 25.17 -2.85 4.87
CA GLU A 97 25.59 -1.95 5.96
C GLU A 97 25.73 -2.70 7.30
#